data_AF-A0A956HJX2-F1
#
_entry.id   AF-A0A956HJX2-F1
#
_cell.length_a   1.000
_cell.length_b   1.000
_cell.length_c   1.000
_cell.angle_alpha   90.00
_cell.angle_beta   90.00
_cell.angle_gamma   90.00
#
_symmetry.space_group_name_H-M   'P 1'
#
loop_
_entity.id
_entity.type
_entity.pdbx_description
1 polymer ?
#
loop_
_entity_poly.entity_id
_entity_poly.type
_entity_poly.pdbx_seq_one_letter_code
_entity_poly.pdbx_strand_id
1 'polypeptide(L)'
;MDQIFESHFGGNQSSNGGEKDGYCPKCRADTPHIILESYGEEIRRVQCAVCGDIHTYKPPRGRDDESPEPVGTSKRRTVKKLSWLDVVNGFESQETVRYNPNTELRVGQIVVHPTFGVGFVNDVLGDNKAELIFRGDLARVLIHGRGADEEARAGEQVPEDEVRQLLGLEMGPTPEEIAAERERKLAEEEAERKRIQEEKRLAAEQARAEARARREEERKRREEEREKKRKERDEERKRKDEERARVRAEKEKARLEAKKKREDEKKKREDDRKRQAAERKAVAEKRRVEAKKKRDQDKKRKQEDRDKKRKEREVERKRKQAERKKDLEQRRKQRDEQRKKDRERKSKERDRLKKKKDAERIKKNKDAERIKKNKDAERIKKTKDAERIKKAKNADR
;
A
#
# COMPACT_ATOMS: atom_id res chain seq x y z
N MET A 1 -13.50 62.47 -80.51
CA MET A 1 -14.34 61.29 -80.26
C MET A 1 -13.77 60.63 -79.01
N ASP A 2 -14.27 60.87 -77.80
CA ASP A 2 -15.61 61.27 -77.40
C ASP A 2 -15.60 62.24 -76.22
N GLN A 3 -16.34 63.33 -76.39
CA GLN A 3 -16.92 64.13 -75.32
C GLN A 3 -18.15 63.38 -74.78
N ILE A 4 -18.61 63.80 -73.58
CA ILE A 4 -19.92 63.52 -72.95
C ILE A 4 -19.88 62.42 -71.87
N PHE A 5 -19.59 62.81 -70.62
CA PHE A 5 -20.56 62.76 -69.51
C PHE A 5 -20.04 63.54 -68.30
N GLU A 6 -19.91 64.85 -68.49
CA GLU A 6 -19.88 65.81 -67.39
C GLU A 6 -21.34 66.18 -67.09
N SER A 7 -21.93 65.47 -66.14
CA SER A 7 -23.27 65.76 -65.62
C SER A 7 -23.27 65.79 -64.09
N HIS A 8 -23.14 67.00 -63.55
CA HIS A 8 -24.14 67.54 -62.62
C HIS A 8 -24.56 66.71 -61.39
N PHE A 9 -23.66 65.97 -60.74
CA PHE A 9 -23.92 65.45 -59.39
C PHE A 9 -23.64 66.52 -58.30
N GLY A 10 -24.12 67.73 -58.53
CA GLY A 10 -24.25 68.80 -57.51
C GLY A 10 -25.67 68.79 -56.92
N GLY A 11 -26.14 67.63 -56.48
CA GLY A 11 -27.50 67.43 -55.97
C GLY A 11 -27.53 67.40 -54.45
N ASN A 12 -27.99 68.49 -53.83
CA ASN A 12 -28.44 68.54 -52.43
C ASN A 12 -29.60 67.55 -52.22
N GLN A 13 -29.31 66.28 -51.92
CA GLN A 13 -30.32 65.24 -51.67
C GLN A 13 -30.83 65.34 -50.22
N SER A 14 -31.76 66.28 -49.96
CA SER A 14 -32.63 66.27 -48.77
C SER A 14 -34.01 65.66 -49.06
N SER A 15 -34.11 64.87 -50.13
CA SER A 15 -35.31 64.08 -50.45
C SER A 15 -35.32 62.79 -49.64
N ASN A 16 -36.49 62.41 -49.11
CA ASN A 16 -36.74 61.15 -48.39
C ASN A 16 -35.95 59.98 -48.98
N GLY A 17 -35.10 59.34 -48.16
CA GLY A 17 -34.18 58.28 -48.58
C GLY A 17 -32.69 58.64 -48.57
N GLY A 18 -32.31 59.90 -48.35
CA GLY A 18 -30.91 60.31 -48.17
C GLY A 18 -30.30 59.82 -46.84
N GLU A 19 -29.00 59.52 -46.84
CA GLU A 19 -28.23 59.18 -45.64
C GLU A 19 -27.57 60.45 -45.06
N LYS A 20 -27.71 60.67 -43.75
CA LYS A 20 -27.12 61.80 -43.02
C LYS A 20 -26.54 61.32 -41.69
N ASP A 21 -25.42 61.89 -41.28
CA ASP A 21 -24.82 61.61 -39.98
C ASP A 21 -25.57 62.34 -38.86
N GLY A 22 -25.78 61.65 -37.74
CA GLY A 22 -26.49 62.19 -36.58
C GLY A 22 -26.33 61.34 -35.32
N TYR A 23 -26.75 61.87 -34.19
CA TYR A 23 -26.60 61.22 -32.89
C TYR A 23 -27.73 60.23 -32.61
N CYS A 24 -27.41 58.94 -32.53
CA CYS A 24 -28.38 57.90 -32.18
C CYS A 24 -28.49 57.74 -30.65
N PRO A 25 -29.68 57.88 -30.03
CA PRO A 25 -29.85 57.70 -28.59
C PRO A 25 -29.62 56.25 -28.13
N LYS A 26 -29.80 55.27 -29.03
CA LYS A 26 -29.65 53.83 -28.73
C LYS A 26 -28.20 53.37 -28.85
N CYS A 27 -27.47 53.84 -29.87
CA CYS A 27 -26.04 53.55 -30.04
C CYS A 27 -25.15 54.49 -29.20
N ARG A 28 -25.70 55.63 -28.74
CA ARG A 28 -25.00 56.70 -28.01
C ARG A 28 -23.76 57.22 -28.74
N ALA A 29 -23.75 57.13 -30.07
CA ALA A 29 -22.67 57.54 -30.95
C ALA A 29 -23.26 58.20 -32.18
N ASP A 30 -22.43 58.99 -32.87
CA ASP A 30 -22.77 59.57 -34.17
C ASP A 30 -22.65 58.47 -35.22
N THR A 31 -23.78 58.08 -35.79
CA THR A 31 -23.89 57.02 -36.79
C THR A 31 -24.61 57.55 -38.03
N PRO A 32 -24.45 56.93 -39.19
CA PRO A 32 -25.26 57.29 -40.35
C PRO A 32 -26.73 56.89 -40.12
N HIS A 33 -27.64 57.80 -40.49
CA HIS A 33 -29.08 57.64 -40.39
C HIS A 33 -29.75 57.87 -41.75
N ILE A 34 -30.74 57.04 -42.07
CA ILE A 34 -31.54 57.12 -43.29
C ILE A 34 -32.77 58.01 -43.01
N ILE A 35 -33.00 59.03 -43.83
CA ILE A 35 -34.14 59.94 -43.69
C ILE A 35 -35.43 59.25 -44.13
N LEU A 36 -36.36 59.04 -43.19
CA LEU A 36 -37.69 58.50 -43.49
C LEU A 36 -38.69 59.60 -43.85
N GLU A 37 -38.63 60.74 -43.16
CA GLU A 37 -39.56 61.85 -43.34
C GLU A 37 -38.82 63.18 -43.14
N SER A 38 -38.56 63.89 -44.25
CA SER A 38 -38.18 65.31 -44.26
C SER A 38 -39.34 66.16 -44.78
N TYR A 39 -39.48 67.37 -44.23
CA TYR A 39 -40.34 68.41 -44.77
C TYR A 39 -39.46 69.60 -45.16
N GLY A 40 -39.25 69.79 -46.47
CA GLY A 40 -38.32 70.80 -46.96
C GLY A 40 -36.87 70.50 -46.54
N GLU A 41 -36.25 71.43 -45.82
CA GLU A 41 -34.87 71.32 -45.34
C GLU A 41 -34.78 70.76 -43.90
N GLU A 42 -35.91 70.62 -43.19
CA GLU A 42 -35.94 70.11 -41.82
C GLU A 42 -36.24 68.59 -41.80
N ILE A 43 -35.33 67.82 -41.22
CA ILE A 43 -35.45 66.36 -41.09
C ILE A 43 -36.21 66.05 -39.80
N ARG A 44 -37.40 65.43 -39.89
CA ARG A 44 -38.20 65.06 -38.71
C ARG A 44 -37.87 63.69 -38.17
N ARG A 45 -37.85 62.66 -39.01
CA ARG A 45 -37.68 61.27 -38.57
C ARG A 45 -36.62 60.55 -39.38
N VAL A 46 -35.73 59.88 -38.67
CA VAL A 46 -34.60 59.14 -39.24
C VAL A 46 -34.51 57.73 -38.65
N GLN A 47 -33.98 56.79 -39.43
CA GLN A 47 -33.69 55.42 -39.00
C GLN A 47 -32.18 55.20 -38.94
N CYS A 48 -31.65 54.80 -37.79
CA CYS A 48 -30.22 54.50 -37.67
C CYS A 48 -29.84 53.28 -38.53
N ALA A 49 -28.81 53.40 -39.37
CA ALA A 49 -28.35 52.28 -40.20
C ALA A 49 -27.74 51.13 -39.35
N VAL A 50 -27.19 51.45 -38.17
CA VAL A 50 -26.51 50.48 -37.29
C VAL A 50 -27.49 49.69 -36.42
N CYS A 51 -28.47 50.35 -35.80
CA CYS A 51 -29.42 49.69 -34.88
C CYS A 51 -30.85 49.59 -35.40
N GLY A 52 -31.15 50.17 -36.57
CA GLY A 52 -32.47 50.15 -37.19
C GLY A 52 -33.54 50.97 -36.47
N ASP A 53 -33.17 51.71 -35.41
CA ASP A 53 -34.12 52.41 -34.56
C ASP A 53 -34.58 53.74 -35.17
N ILE A 54 -35.88 54.02 -35.09
CA ILE A 54 -36.51 55.20 -35.70
C ILE A 54 -36.69 56.29 -34.64
N HIS A 55 -36.01 57.42 -34.80
CA HIS A 55 -36.06 58.55 -33.86
C HIS A 55 -35.98 59.91 -34.57
N THR A 56 -36.22 60.99 -33.80
CA THR A 56 -36.08 62.37 -34.29
C THR A 56 -34.62 62.71 -34.54
N TYR A 57 -34.32 63.36 -35.66
CA TYR A 57 -32.94 63.73 -36.02
C TYR A 57 -32.30 64.62 -34.95
N LYS A 58 -31.07 64.29 -34.56
CA LYS A 58 -30.23 65.11 -33.69
C LYS A 58 -28.88 65.31 -34.38
N PRO A 59 -28.39 66.56 -34.51
CA PRO A 59 -27.10 66.83 -35.12
C PRO A 59 -25.97 66.14 -34.35
N PRO A 60 -24.90 65.71 -35.03
CA PRO A 60 -23.79 64.98 -34.42
C PRO A 60 -23.08 65.83 -33.37
N ARG A 61 -22.57 65.20 -32.31
CA ARG A 61 -21.88 65.91 -31.22
C ARG A 61 -20.44 66.20 -31.62
N GLY A 62 -20.19 67.36 -32.22
CA GLY A 62 -18.84 67.94 -32.27
C GLY A 62 -18.30 68.33 -33.64
N ARG A 63 -19.15 68.73 -34.61
CA ARG A 63 -18.65 69.38 -35.83
C ARG A 63 -19.65 70.37 -36.44
N ASP A 64 -19.83 71.51 -35.79
CA ASP A 64 -20.36 72.74 -36.40
C ASP A 64 -19.52 73.92 -35.87
N ASP A 65 -18.37 74.13 -36.52
CA ASP A 65 -17.79 75.47 -36.67
C ASP A 65 -18.41 76.01 -37.97
N GLU A 66 -18.91 77.26 -37.94
CA GLU A 66 -19.55 78.00 -39.04
C GLU A 66 -21.10 78.02 -39.06
N SER A 67 -21.67 78.73 -38.08
CA SER A 67 -22.92 79.49 -38.26
C SER A 67 -22.66 80.97 -37.93
N PRO A 68 -22.67 81.89 -38.91
CA PRO A 68 -22.45 83.32 -38.65
C PRO A 68 -23.75 83.97 -38.17
N GLU A 69 -23.87 84.20 -36.86
CA GLU A 69 -24.90 85.11 -36.32
C GLU A 69 -24.42 86.58 -36.31
N PRO A 70 -25.33 87.53 -36.62
CA PRO A 70 -24.99 88.81 -37.19
C PRO A 70 -24.50 89.86 -36.18
N VAL A 71 -23.60 90.70 -36.69
CA VAL A 71 -22.96 91.83 -36.05
C VAL A 71 -24.00 92.89 -35.61
N GLY A 72 -24.31 92.92 -34.31
CA GLY A 72 -25.14 93.93 -33.66
C GLY A 72 -24.37 95.23 -33.40
N THR A 73 -24.51 96.17 -34.33
CA THR A 73 -24.20 97.60 -34.32
C THR A 73 -23.83 98.26 -32.97
N SER A 74 -22.63 98.85 -32.97
CA SER A 74 -22.11 99.81 -31.99
C SER A 74 -22.86 101.16 -31.99
N LYS A 75 -23.02 101.70 -30.77
CA LYS A 75 -23.24 103.12 -30.39
C LYS A 75 -24.56 103.79 -30.80
N ARG A 76 -25.49 103.78 -29.86
CA ARG A 76 -26.10 105.03 -29.38
C ARG A 76 -25.58 105.25 -27.96
N ARG A 77 -24.69 106.23 -27.74
CA ARG A 77 -24.34 106.69 -26.38
C ARG A 77 -25.59 107.38 -25.82
N THR A 78 -26.52 106.59 -25.31
CA THR A 78 -27.48 107.05 -24.32
C THR A 78 -26.66 107.47 -23.12
N VAL A 79 -26.66 108.76 -22.78
CA VAL A 79 -26.14 109.25 -21.50
C VAL A 79 -26.86 108.45 -20.42
N LYS A 80 -26.15 107.49 -19.81
CA LYS A 80 -26.71 106.69 -18.73
C LYS A 80 -26.98 107.67 -17.60
N LYS A 81 -28.23 107.72 -17.11
CA LYS A 81 -28.52 108.31 -15.82
C LYS A 81 -27.66 107.55 -14.82
N LEU A 82 -26.66 108.22 -14.25
CA LEU A 82 -25.79 107.62 -13.25
C LEU A 82 -26.66 107.28 -12.05
N SER A 83 -26.68 106.00 -11.65
CA SER A 83 -27.43 105.59 -10.47
C SER A 83 -26.70 106.06 -9.22
N TRP A 84 -27.43 106.35 -8.14
CA TRP A 84 -26.83 106.81 -6.89
C TRP A 84 -25.74 105.86 -6.38
N LEU A 85 -25.94 104.54 -6.54
CA LEU A 85 -24.97 103.52 -6.13
C LEU A 85 -23.66 103.56 -6.94
N ASP A 86 -23.72 103.84 -8.24
CA ASP A 86 -22.54 103.86 -9.11
C ASP A 86 -21.64 105.06 -8.79
N VAL A 87 -22.28 106.21 -8.50
CA VAL A 87 -21.57 107.43 -8.11
C VAL A 87 -21.00 107.26 -6.71
N VAL A 88 -21.76 106.61 -5.81
CA VAL A 88 -21.33 106.43 -4.41
C VAL A 88 -20.15 105.50 -4.20
N ASN A 89 -20.03 104.47 -5.02
CA ASN A 89 -18.92 103.53 -4.93
C ASN A 89 -17.62 104.05 -5.57
N GLY A 90 -17.70 105.09 -6.40
CA GLY A 90 -16.57 105.67 -7.11
C GLY A 90 -15.97 106.93 -6.49
N PHE A 91 -16.38 107.30 -5.27
CA PHE A 91 -16.05 108.59 -4.70
C PHE A 91 -14.59 108.74 -4.24
N GLU A 92 -13.96 109.84 -4.66
CA GLU A 92 -12.77 110.41 -4.03
C GLU A 92 -13.19 111.41 -2.94
N SER A 93 -12.59 111.27 -1.77
CA SER A 93 -12.99 111.88 -0.49
C SER A 93 -12.92 113.41 -0.43
N GLN A 94 -12.35 114.07 -1.44
CA GLN A 94 -11.97 115.49 -1.37
C GLN A 94 -13.10 116.46 -1.73
N GLU A 95 -14.26 115.98 -2.18
CA GLU A 95 -15.38 116.83 -2.64
C GLU A 95 -16.68 116.58 -1.85
N THR A 96 -16.58 116.26 -0.56
CA THR A 96 -17.75 116.09 0.33
C THR A 96 -18.03 117.37 1.13
N VAL A 97 -19.25 117.91 1.01
CA VAL A 97 -19.66 119.14 1.70
C VAL A 97 -20.99 118.95 2.43
N ARG A 98 -21.11 119.56 3.60
CA ARG A 98 -22.37 119.56 4.35
C ARG A 98 -23.38 120.52 3.71
N TYR A 99 -24.63 120.09 3.53
CA TYR A 99 -25.64 120.95 2.93
C TYR A 99 -25.90 122.20 3.77
N ASN A 100 -25.75 123.38 3.16
CA ASN A 100 -26.17 124.65 3.71
C ASN A 100 -26.68 125.55 2.55
N PRO A 101 -27.83 126.25 2.68
CA PRO A 101 -28.35 127.10 1.60
C PRO A 101 -27.40 128.20 1.08
N ASN A 102 -26.39 128.56 1.88
CA ASN A 102 -25.40 129.57 1.53
C ASN A 102 -24.24 129.02 0.66
N THR A 103 -24.03 127.70 0.67
CA THR A 103 -22.89 127.07 0.00
C THR A 103 -23.14 126.94 -1.50
N GLU A 104 -22.10 127.05 -2.31
CA GLU A 104 -22.19 126.87 -3.75
C GLU A 104 -21.93 125.39 -4.08
N LEU A 105 -22.91 124.75 -4.73
CA LEU A 105 -22.84 123.33 -5.09
C LEU A 105 -22.43 123.18 -6.56
N ARG A 106 -21.50 122.27 -6.84
CA ARG A 106 -21.04 121.94 -8.21
C ARG A 106 -21.54 120.56 -8.62
N VAL A 107 -21.76 120.36 -9.92
CA VAL A 107 -22.17 119.06 -10.48
C VAL A 107 -21.12 117.99 -10.14
N GLY A 108 -21.58 116.84 -9.65
CA GLY A 108 -20.72 115.73 -9.22
C GLY A 108 -20.30 115.76 -7.75
N GLN A 109 -20.53 116.87 -7.04
CA GLN A 109 -20.16 117.01 -5.64
C GLN A 109 -21.07 116.18 -4.71
N ILE A 110 -20.49 115.65 -3.62
CA ILE A 110 -21.21 114.87 -2.63
C ILE A 110 -21.70 115.78 -1.53
N VAL A 111 -22.97 115.67 -1.19
CA VAL A 111 -23.61 116.51 -0.19
C VAL A 111 -24.23 115.66 0.90
N VAL A 112 -23.88 115.97 2.15
CA VAL A 112 -24.50 115.37 3.33
C VAL A 112 -25.65 116.27 3.78
N HIS A 113 -26.89 115.81 3.61
CA HIS A 113 -28.08 116.51 4.06
C HIS A 113 -28.62 115.87 5.36
N PRO A 114 -28.94 116.66 6.41
CA PRO A 114 -29.38 116.11 7.70
C PRO A 114 -30.65 115.25 7.61
N THR A 115 -31.61 115.62 6.76
CA THR A 115 -32.88 114.88 6.57
C THR A 115 -32.82 113.76 5.53
N PHE A 116 -32.00 113.90 4.49
CA PHE A 116 -32.04 113.01 3.31
C PHE A 116 -30.81 112.09 3.22
N GLY A 117 -29.80 112.30 4.07
CA GLY A 117 -28.57 111.53 4.09
C GLY A 117 -27.58 111.98 3.01
N VAL A 118 -26.76 111.05 2.55
CA VAL A 118 -25.74 111.28 1.53
C VAL A 118 -26.37 111.31 0.14
N GLY A 119 -26.14 112.38 -0.61
CA GLY A 119 -26.55 112.53 -2.01
C GLY A 119 -25.45 113.13 -2.86
N PHE A 120 -25.64 113.16 -4.17
CA PHE A 120 -24.73 113.84 -5.09
C PHE A 120 -25.50 114.83 -5.97
N VAL A 121 -24.81 115.87 -6.42
CA VAL A 121 -25.38 116.89 -7.31
C VAL A 121 -25.44 116.35 -8.74
N ASN A 122 -26.65 116.15 -9.26
CA ASN A 122 -26.89 115.65 -10.62
C ASN A 122 -26.77 116.77 -11.64
N ASP A 123 -27.43 117.90 -11.38
CA ASP A 123 -27.42 119.07 -12.27
C ASP A 123 -27.71 120.36 -11.49
N VAL A 124 -27.21 121.50 -11.97
CA VAL A 124 -27.45 122.83 -11.38
C VAL A 124 -28.45 123.59 -12.24
N LEU A 125 -29.68 123.71 -11.74
CA LEU A 125 -30.81 124.35 -12.41
C LEU A 125 -30.82 125.87 -12.16
N GLY A 126 -29.87 126.58 -12.78
CA GLY A 126 -29.69 128.03 -12.67
C GLY A 126 -28.92 128.46 -11.41
N ASP A 127 -28.84 129.77 -11.14
CA ASP A 127 -27.87 130.32 -10.17
C ASP A 127 -28.11 129.96 -8.70
N ASN A 128 -29.34 129.58 -8.33
CA ASN A 128 -29.74 129.37 -6.92
C ASN A 128 -30.46 128.05 -6.65
N LYS A 129 -30.48 127.10 -7.60
CA LYS A 129 -31.19 125.81 -7.45
C LYS A 129 -30.36 124.69 -8.06
N ALA A 130 -30.21 123.58 -7.33
CA ALA A 130 -29.52 122.39 -7.79
C ALA A 130 -30.37 121.15 -7.55
N GLU A 131 -30.31 120.18 -8.47
CA GLU A 131 -30.93 118.88 -8.34
C GLU A 131 -29.93 117.89 -7.73
N LEU A 132 -30.31 117.29 -6.61
CA LEU A 132 -29.52 116.30 -5.89
C LEU A 132 -30.24 114.96 -5.90
N ILE A 133 -29.49 113.88 -6.12
CA ILE A 133 -30.00 112.51 -6.05
C ILE A 133 -29.52 111.89 -4.74
N PHE A 134 -30.47 111.41 -3.94
CA PHE A 134 -30.24 110.74 -2.66
C PHE A 134 -30.43 109.22 -2.77
N ARG A 135 -30.12 108.50 -1.67
CA ARG A 135 -30.30 107.05 -1.54
C ARG A 135 -31.68 106.61 -2.02
N GLY A 136 -31.72 105.63 -2.92
CA GLY A 136 -32.96 105.17 -3.57
C GLY A 136 -33.37 105.99 -4.80
N ASP A 137 -32.42 106.68 -5.44
CA ASP A 137 -32.59 107.50 -6.64
C ASP A 137 -33.63 108.63 -6.49
N LEU A 138 -33.76 109.17 -5.28
CA LEU A 138 -34.69 110.26 -4.98
C LEU A 138 -34.09 111.61 -5.41
N ALA A 139 -34.57 112.15 -6.52
CA ALA A 139 -34.20 113.49 -6.99
C ALA A 139 -34.93 114.59 -6.20
N ARG A 140 -34.19 115.55 -5.65
CA ARG A 140 -34.71 116.71 -4.90
C ARG A 140 -34.03 117.99 -5.38
N VAL A 141 -34.82 119.04 -5.59
CA VAL A 141 -34.29 120.36 -5.91
C VAL A 141 -34.03 121.12 -4.60
N LEU A 142 -32.79 121.47 -4.36
CA LEU A 142 -32.34 122.24 -3.20
C LEU A 142 -31.80 123.60 -3.63
N ILE A 143 -31.87 124.56 -2.71
CA ILE A 143 -31.33 125.90 -2.92
C ILE A 143 -29.87 125.92 -2.51
N HIS A 144 -29.04 126.62 -3.28
CA HIS A 144 -27.61 126.83 -3.00
C HIS A 144 -27.23 128.28 -3.38
N GLY A 145 -26.02 128.73 -3.00
CA GLY A 145 -25.43 129.97 -3.49
C GLY A 145 -25.91 131.28 -2.84
N ARG A 146 -26.66 131.24 -1.73
CA ARG A 146 -27.17 132.45 -1.05
C ARG A 146 -26.16 133.19 -0.16
N GLY A 147 -24.91 132.71 -0.07
CA GLY A 147 -23.87 133.32 0.75
C GLY A 147 -23.34 134.65 0.20
N ALA A 148 -23.24 135.66 1.06
CA ALA A 148 -22.60 136.94 0.75
C ALA A 148 -21.06 136.83 0.76
N ASP A 149 -20.51 136.01 1.65
CA ASP A 149 -19.07 135.86 1.89
C ASP A 149 -18.50 134.59 1.21
N GLU A 150 -17.21 134.62 0.85
CA GLU A 150 -16.53 133.53 0.12
C GLU A 150 -16.39 132.24 0.95
N GLU A 151 -16.13 132.35 2.26
CA GLU A 151 -16.10 131.22 3.19
C GLU A 151 -17.49 130.56 3.34
N ALA A 152 -18.55 131.37 3.33
CA ALA A 152 -19.92 130.87 3.36
C ALA A 152 -20.31 130.14 2.08
N ARG A 153 -19.65 130.43 0.94
CA ARG A 153 -19.84 129.73 -0.33
C ARG A 153 -19.07 128.41 -0.40
N ALA A 154 -17.87 128.34 0.18
CA ALA A 154 -17.06 127.12 0.19
C ALA A 154 -17.68 125.97 1.01
N GLY A 155 -18.37 126.31 2.10
CA GLY A 155 -19.06 125.34 2.95
C GLY A 155 -18.15 124.51 3.85
N GLU A 156 -18.77 123.77 4.77
CA GLU A 156 -18.07 122.91 5.73
C GLU A 156 -17.81 121.54 5.09
N GLN A 157 -16.55 121.15 4.99
CA GLN A 157 -16.13 119.83 4.49
C GLN A 157 -16.38 118.76 5.55
N VAL A 158 -16.96 117.63 5.14
CA VAL A 158 -17.25 116.51 6.04
C VAL A 158 -16.09 115.52 5.99
N PRO A 159 -15.55 115.03 7.11
CA PRO A 159 -14.49 114.03 7.09
C PRO A 159 -14.98 112.69 6.53
N GLU A 160 -14.10 111.99 5.82
CA GLU A 160 -14.39 110.73 5.12
C GLU A 160 -14.97 109.65 6.03
N ASP A 161 -14.54 109.61 7.29
CA ASP A 161 -15.01 108.63 8.28
C ASP A 161 -16.48 108.81 8.62
N GLU A 162 -17.00 110.05 8.66
CA GLU A 162 -18.42 110.34 8.91
C GLU A 162 -19.26 109.93 7.69
N VAL A 163 -18.76 110.17 6.48
CA VAL A 163 -19.45 109.76 5.24
C VAL A 163 -19.49 108.23 5.13
N ARG A 164 -18.39 107.53 5.44
CA ARG A 164 -18.33 106.05 5.45
C ARG A 164 -19.24 105.45 6.50
N GLN A 165 -19.31 106.06 7.69
CA GLN A 165 -20.20 105.61 8.76
C GLN A 165 -21.67 105.81 8.39
N LEU A 166 -22.03 106.94 7.76
CA LEU A 166 -23.39 107.21 7.27
C LEU A 166 -23.80 106.31 6.10
N LEU A 167 -22.84 105.81 5.33
CA LEU A 167 -23.06 104.83 4.26
C LEU A 167 -23.21 103.38 4.75
N GLY A 168 -22.95 103.11 6.05
CA GLY A 168 -23.26 101.82 6.68
C GLY A 168 -22.50 100.63 6.12
N LEU A 169 -21.28 100.83 5.62
CA LEU A 169 -20.39 99.77 5.14
C LEU A 169 -19.60 99.16 6.32
N GLU A 170 -20.25 98.32 7.13
CA GLU A 170 -19.51 97.25 7.80
C GLU A 170 -19.12 96.24 6.71
N MET A 171 -17.91 96.39 6.17
CA MET A 171 -17.31 95.40 5.28
C MET A 171 -17.08 94.12 6.10
N GLY A 172 -17.76 93.02 5.75
CA GLY A 172 -17.50 91.69 6.34
C GLY A 172 -16.06 91.22 6.09
N PRO A 173 -15.64 90.09 6.71
CA PRO A 173 -14.27 89.58 6.57
C PRO A 173 -13.92 89.45 5.09
N THR A 174 -12.69 89.81 4.77
CA THR A 174 -12.26 89.97 3.38
C THR A 174 -12.42 88.64 2.62
N PRO A 175 -12.77 88.68 1.32
CA PRO A 175 -12.90 87.45 0.52
C PRO A 175 -11.68 86.52 0.58
N GLU A 176 -10.49 87.06 0.86
CA GLU A 176 -9.25 86.30 1.04
C GLU A 176 -9.22 85.48 2.35
N GLU A 177 -9.75 86.01 3.45
CA GLU A 177 -9.81 85.30 4.73
C GLU A 177 -10.81 84.13 4.67
N ILE A 178 -11.94 84.32 3.98
CA ILE A 178 -12.94 83.26 3.75
C ILE A 178 -12.35 82.15 2.87
N ALA A 179 -11.53 82.51 1.88
CA ALA A 179 -10.85 81.53 1.04
C ALA A 179 -9.80 80.74 1.84
N ALA A 180 -8.98 81.41 2.66
CA ALA A 180 -7.97 80.77 3.50
C ALA A 180 -8.57 79.82 4.54
N GLU A 181 -9.73 80.17 5.15
CA GLU A 181 -10.40 79.28 6.10
C GLU A 181 -10.96 78.02 5.40
N ARG A 182 -11.51 78.16 4.19
CA ARG A 182 -11.99 77.02 3.39
C ARG A 182 -10.86 76.10 2.98
N GLU A 183 -9.72 76.64 2.58
CA GLU A 183 -8.54 75.84 2.20
C GLU A 183 -7.99 75.05 3.40
N ARG A 184 -7.93 75.66 4.59
CA ARG A 184 -7.54 74.97 5.82
C ARG A 184 -8.47 73.82 6.19
N LYS A 185 -9.79 74.02 6.08
CA LYS A 185 -10.78 72.95 6.32
C LYS A 185 -10.65 71.80 5.32
N LEU A 186 -10.43 72.12 4.04
CA LEU A 186 -10.20 71.09 3.01
C LEU A 186 -8.90 70.31 3.25
N ALA A 187 -7.82 71.00 3.67
CA ALA A 187 -6.56 70.36 4.00
C ALA A 187 -6.66 69.43 5.22
N GLU A 188 -7.43 69.82 6.24
CA GLU A 188 -7.70 69.00 7.42
C GLU A 188 -8.56 67.77 7.07
N GLU A 189 -9.62 67.94 6.27
CA GLU A 189 -10.44 66.83 5.79
C GLU A 189 -9.64 65.86 4.90
N GLU A 190 -8.74 66.37 4.05
CA GLU A 190 -7.85 65.54 3.23
C GLU A 190 -6.84 64.78 4.11
N ALA A 191 -6.29 65.42 5.15
CA ALA A 191 -5.40 64.77 6.11
C ALA A 191 -6.12 63.67 6.89
N GLU A 192 -7.36 63.90 7.34
CA GLU A 192 -8.18 62.90 8.01
C GLU A 192 -8.50 61.72 7.08
N ARG A 193 -8.88 62.00 5.83
CA ARG A 193 -9.09 60.96 4.80
C ARG A 193 -7.83 60.14 4.55
N LYS A 194 -6.64 60.75 4.54
CA LYS A 194 -5.36 60.04 4.41
C LYS A 194 -5.09 59.14 5.62
N ARG A 195 -5.35 59.61 6.85
CA ARG A 195 -5.18 58.80 8.07
C ARG A 195 -6.13 57.59 8.07
N ILE A 196 -7.40 57.79 7.70
CA ILE A 196 -8.37 56.70 7.58
C ILE A 196 -7.96 55.71 6.49
N GLN A 197 -7.42 56.18 5.36
CA GLN A 197 -6.91 55.29 4.32
C GLN A 197 -5.68 54.49 4.78
N GLU A 198 -4.76 55.10 5.50
CA GLU A 198 -3.59 54.43 6.07
C GLU A 198 -3.98 53.38 7.11
N GLU A 199 -4.90 53.71 8.01
CA GLU A 199 -5.45 52.77 9.00
C GLU A 199 -6.15 51.58 8.31
N LYS A 200 -6.98 51.84 7.28
CA LYS A 200 -7.60 50.77 6.48
C LYS A 200 -6.57 49.91 5.75
N ARG A 201 -5.46 50.50 5.27
CA ARG A 201 -4.36 49.74 4.64
C ARG A 201 -3.65 48.85 5.65
N LEU A 202 -3.33 49.37 6.83
CA LEU A 202 -2.70 48.61 7.91
C LEU A 202 -3.62 47.49 8.40
N ALA A 203 -4.91 47.76 8.59
CA ALA A 203 -5.90 46.75 8.96
C ALA A 203 -6.03 45.66 7.88
N ALA A 204 -6.03 46.04 6.60
CA ALA A 204 -6.05 45.09 5.50
C ALA A 204 -4.76 44.24 5.42
N GLU A 205 -3.60 44.81 5.74
CA GLU A 205 -2.34 44.09 5.81
C GLU A 205 -2.32 43.10 6.98
N GLN A 206 -2.76 43.52 8.16
CA GLN A 206 -2.89 42.65 9.34
C GLN A 206 -3.88 41.51 9.08
N ALA A 207 -5.03 41.79 8.46
CA ALA A 207 -6.00 40.75 8.09
C ALA A 207 -5.41 39.74 7.07
N ARG A 208 -4.60 40.21 6.12
CA ARG A 208 -3.87 39.33 5.18
C ARG A 208 -2.80 38.49 5.89
N ALA A 209 -2.09 39.06 6.86
CA ALA A 209 -1.10 38.36 7.66
C ALA A 209 -1.75 37.28 8.54
N GLU A 210 -2.85 37.60 9.22
CA GLU A 210 -3.61 36.64 10.03
C GLU A 210 -4.20 35.52 9.16
N ALA A 211 -4.75 35.86 7.99
CA ALA A 211 -5.24 34.85 7.04
C ALA A 211 -4.12 33.93 6.53
N ARG A 212 -2.90 34.46 6.33
CA ARG A 212 -1.71 33.65 5.99
C ARG A 212 -1.30 32.74 7.16
N ALA A 213 -1.26 33.26 8.38
CA ALA A 213 -0.94 32.49 9.57
C ALA A 213 -1.94 31.35 9.80
N ARG A 214 -3.25 31.61 9.71
CA ARG A 214 -4.29 30.56 9.82
C ARG A 214 -4.14 29.46 8.76
N ARG A 215 -3.83 29.83 7.52
CA ARG A 215 -3.56 28.85 6.44
C ARG A 215 -2.29 28.04 6.71
N GLU A 216 -1.26 28.65 7.28
CA GLU A 216 -0.02 27.95 7.64
C GLU A 216 -0.23 26.99 8.82
N GLU A 217 -0.97 27.41 9.85
CA GLU A 217 -1.36 26.56 10.98
C GLU A 217 -2.23 25.39 10.53
N GLU A 218 -3.22 25.63 9.65
CA GLU A 218 -4.05 24.56 9.09
C GLU A 218 -3.19 23.56 8.28
N ARG A 219 -2.23 24.05 7.49
CA ARG A 219 -1.27 23.19 6.77
C ARG A 219 -0.42 22.37 7.73
N LYS A 220 0.14 22.98 8.78
CA LYS A 220 0.92 22.29 9.81
C LYS A 220 0.09 21.24 10.54
N ARG A 221 -1.13 21.57 10.96
CA ARG A 221 -2.06 20.62 11.59
C ARG A 221 -2.37 19.44 10.67
N ARG A 222 -2.61 19.69 9.39
CA ARG A 222 -2.87 18.64 8.39
C ARG A 222 -1.64 17.78 8.13
N GLU A 223 -0.45 18.36 8.16
CA GLU A 223 0.83 17.65 8.04
C GLU A 223 1.10 16.77 9.26
N GLU A 224 0.92 17.30 10.47
CA GLU A 224 1.01 16.56 11.73
C GLU A 224 -0.01 15.41 11.80
N GLU A 225 -1.24 15.62 11.35
CA GLU A 225 -2.25 14.55 11.28
C GLU A 225 -1.83 13.45 10.29
N ARG A 226 -1.28 13.83 9.13
CA ARG A 226 -0.74 12.88 8.15
C ARG A 226 0.46 12.12 8.71
N GLU A 227 1.34 12.79 9.44
CA GLU A 227 2.50 12.16 10.06
C GLU A 227 2.09 11.20 11.19
N LYS A 228 1.13 11.59 12.03
CA LYS A 228 0.52 10.71 13.05
C LYS A 228 -0.11 9.48 12.40
N LYS A 229 -0.88 9.63 11.33
CA LYS A 229 -1.45 8.50 10.57
C LYS A 229 -0.39 7.60 9.93
N ARG A 230 0.74 8.16 9.47
CA ARG A 230 1.87 7.38 8.95
C ARG A 230 2.53 6.59 10.08
N LYS A 231 2.83 7.23 11.20
CA LYS A 231 3.41 6.58 12.39
C LYS A 231 2.51 5.45 12.91
N GLU A 232 1.20 5.69 13.03
CA GLU A 232 0.23 4.67 13.44
C GLU A 232 0.20 3.48 12.46
N ARG A 233 0.19 3.74 11.15
CA ARG A 233 0.23 2.69 10.12
C ARG A 233 1.54 1.90 10.16
N ASP A 234 2.67 2.56 10.39
CA ASP A 234 3.98 1.91 10.49
C ASP A 234 4.10 1.08 11.77
N GLU A 235 3.55 1.56 12.89
CA GLU A 235 3.43 0.79 14.14
C GLU A 235 2.49 -0.41 13.97
N GLU A 236 1.35 -0.26 13.30
CA GLU A 236 0.45 -1.36 12.99
C GLU A 236 1.13 -2.42 12.11
N ARG A 237 1.88 -1.99 11.10
CA ARG A 237 2.70 -2.88 10.24
C ARG A 237 3.75 -3.61 11.07
N LYS A 238 4.50 -2.92 11.94
CA LYS A 238 5.47 -3.55 12.84
C LYS A 238 4.82 -4.59 13.75
N ARG A 239 3.68 -4.27 14.38
CA ARG A 239 2.93 -5.23 15.22
C ARG A 239 2.51 -6.47 14.43
N LYS A 240 1.98 -6.28 13.21
CA LYS A 240 1.60 -7.39 12.32
C LYS A 240 2.81 -8.22 11.88
N ASP A 241 3.95 -7.60 11.60
CA ASP A 241 5.17 -8.30 11.20
C ASP A 241 5.79 -9.07 12.38
N GLU A 242 5.77 -8.50 13.59
CA GLU A 242 6.16 -9.18 14.83
C GLU A 242 5.25 -10.37 15.15
N GLU A 243 3.93 -10.21 15.01
CA GLU A 243 2.96 -11.31 15.18
C GLU A 243 3.22 -12.42 14.15
N ARG A 244 3.41 -12.08 12.87
CA ARG A 244 3.77 -13.04 11.82
C ARG A 244 5.09 -13.74 12.13
N ALA A 245 6.09 -13.03 12.65
CA ALA A 245 7.36 -13.61 13.07
C ALA A 245 7.20 -14.58 14.25
N ARG A 246 6.38 -14.24 15.24
CA ARG A 246 6.04 -15.12 16.37
C ARG A 246 5.36 -16.40 15.89
N VAL A 247 4.35 -16.28 15.02
CA VAL A 247 3.65 -17.44 14.43
C VAL A 247 4.61 -18.31 13.61
N ARG A 248 5.53 -17.72 12.85
CA ARG A 248 6.57 -18.47 12.12
C ARG A 248 7.50 -19.21 13.08
N ALA A 249 7.98 -18.55 14.13
CA ALA A 249 8.85 -19.16 15.14
C ALA A 249 8.13 -20.29 15.91
N GLU A 250 6.84 -20.14 16.22
CA GLU A 250 6.04 -21.19 16.85
C GLU A 250 5.86 -22.39 15.92
N LYS A 251 5.53 -22.17 14.64
CA LYS A 251 5.45 -23.23 13.63
C LYS A 251 6.79 -23.95 13.44
N GLU A 252 7.90 -23.22 13.48
CA GLU A 252 9.24 -23.80 13.40
C GLU A 252 9.56 -24.65 14.64
N LYS A 253 9.25 -24.16 15.85
CA LYS A 253 9.38 -24.92 17.09
C LYS A 253 8.54 -26.20 17.04
N ALA A 254 7.29 -26.11 16.60
CA ALA A 254 6.41 -27.27 16.45
C ALA A 254 6.96 -28.29 15.42
N ARG A 255 7.55 -27.82 14.30
CA ARG A 255 8.23 -28.68 13.33
C ARG A 255 9.46 -29.38 13.93
N LEU A 256 10.27 -28.66 14.70
CA LEU A 256 11.44 -29.23 15.38
C LEU A 256 11.03 -30.25 16.44
N GLU A 257 9.98 -29.97 17.21
CA GLU A 257 9.43 -30.90 18.20
C GLU A 257 8.84 -32.15 17.53
N ALA A 258 8.09 -31.99 16.43
CA ALA A 258 7.58 -33.11 15.64
C ALA A 258 8.71 -33.95 15.04
N LYS A 259 9.80 -33.32 14.58
CA LYS A 259 11.00 -34.01 14.09
C LYS A 259 11.67 -34.81 15.21
N LYS A 260 11.84 -34.21 16.40
CA LYS A 260 12.36 -34.90 17.59
C LYS A 260 11.49 -36.09 17.98
N LYS A 261 10.16 -35.93 18.06
CA LYS A 261 9.22 -37.03 18.34
C LYS A 261 9.35 -38.18 17.33
N ARG A 262 9.48 -37.88 16.03
CA ARG A 262 9.70 -38.89 14.98
C ARG A 262 11.04 -39.60 15.13
N GLU A 263 12.11 -38.86 15.45
CA GLU A 263 13.43 -39.45 15.70
C GLU A 263 13.43 -40.34 16.96
N ASP A 264 12.78 -39.90 18.03
CA ASP A 264 12.63 -40.67 19.27
C ASP A 264 11.76 -41.92 19.07
N GLU A 265 10.68 -41.83 18.29
CA GLU A 265 9.86 -42.98 17.92
C GLU A 265 10.65 -43.97 17.05
N LYS A 266 11.45 -43.47 16.10
CA LYS A 266 12.33 -44.31 15.27
C LYS A 266 13.38 -45.02 16.13
N LYS A 267 14.00 -44.33 17.09
CA LYS A 267 14.94 -44.94 18.06
C LYS A 267 14.26 -46.01 18.90
N LYS A 268 13.09 -45.73 19.46
CA LYS A 268 12.30 -46.73 20.21
C LYS A 268 11.99 -47.98 19.37
N ARG A 269 11.54 -47.80 18.13
CA ARG A 269 11.28 -48.93 17.20
C ARG A 269 12.55 -49.71 16.88
N GLU A 270 13.69 -49.03 16.72
CA GLU A 270 14.99 -49.68 16.48
C GLU A 270 15.45 -50.47 17.71
N ASP A 271 15.33 -49.90 18.91
CA ASP A 271 15.68 -50.54 20.17
C ASP A 271 14.77 -51.73 20.47
N ASP A 272 13.47 -51.63 20.20
CA ASP A 272 12.52 -52.75 20.30
C ASP A 272 12.86 -53.86 19.30
N ARG A 273 13.22 -53.50 18.06
CA ARG A 273 13.69 -54.49 17.07
C ARG A 273 14.98 -55.17 17.51
N LYS A 274 15.92 -54.44 18.13
CA LYS A 274 17.15 -55.01 18.71
C LYS A 274 16.84 -55.93 19.88
N ARG A 275 15.92 -55.55 20.77
CA ARG A 275 15.45 -56.38 21.90
C ARG A 275 14.81 -57.67 21.40
N GLN A 276 13.88 -57.59 20.44
CA GLN A 276 13.25 -58.76 19.84
C GLN A 276 14.27 -59.66 19.11
N ALA A 277 15.26 -59.08 18.43
CA ALA A 277 16.33 -59.85 17.80
C ALA A 277 17.22 -60.55 18.83
N ALA A 278 17.55 -59.88 19.95
CA ALA A 278 18.30 -60.47 21.06
C ALA A 278 17.51 -61.59 21.74
N GLU A 279 16.21 -61.41 21.98
CA GLU A 279 15.34 -62.43 22.54
C GLU A 279 15.23 -63.65 21.61
N ARG A 280 15.03 -63.44 20.30
CA ARG A 280 15.03 -64.53 19.30
C ARG A 280 16.37 -65.28 19.28
N LYS A 281 17.50 -64.57 19.38
CA LYS A 281 18.83 -65.20 19.49
C LYS A 281 18.95 -66.03 20.77
N ALA A 282 18.51 -65.51 21.91
CA ALA A 282 18.53 -66.23 23.18
C ALA A 282 17.63 -67.47 23.16
N VAL A 283 16.43 -67.40 22.57
CA VAL A 283 15.54 -68.56 22.40
C VAL A 283 16.16 -69.60 21.46
N ALA A 284 16.78 -69.17 20.35
CA ALA A 284 17.48 -70.07 19.43
C ALA A 284 18.69 -70.76 20.10
N GLU A 285 19.42 -70.04 20.95
CA GLU A 285 20.52 -70.59 21.74
C GLU A 285 20.04 -71.62 22.76
N LYS A 286 18.97 -71.31 23.52
CA LYS A 286 18.33 -72.28 24.43
C LYS A 286 17.90 -73.55 23.70
N ARG A 287 17.24 -73.42 22.55
CA ARG A 287 16.86 -74.57 21.71
C ARG A 287 18.07 -75.38 21.22
N ARG A 288 19.18 -74.71 20.85
CA ARG A 288 20.43 -75.39 20.46
C ARG A 288 21.03 -76.19 21.63
N VAL A 289 21.05 -75.62 22.83
CA VAL A 289 21.54 -76.29 24.04
C VAL A 289 20.66 -77.49 24.40
N GLU A 290 19.34 -77.35 24.35
CA GLU A 290 18.40 -78.46 24.57
C GLU A 290 18.54 -79.56 23.53
N ALA A 291 18.68 -79.21 22.24
CA ALA A 291 18.92 -80.18 21.18
C ALA A 291 20.25 -80.93 21.36
N LYS A 292 21.30 -80.24 21.84
CA LYS A 292 22.58 -80.86 22.19
C LYS A 292 22.42 -81.83 23.36
N LYS A 293 21.76 -81.43 24.43
CA LYS A 293 21.44 -82.30 25.58
C LYS A 293 20.65 -83.54 25.16
N LYS A 294 19.65 -83.38 24.29
CA LYS A 294 18.84 -84.50 23.76
C LYS A 294 19.67 -85.45 22.91
N ARG A 295 20.56 -84.92 22.05
CA ARG A 295 21.51 -85.72 21.27
C ARG A 295 22.49 -86.49 22.15
N ASP A 296 23.01 -85.87 23.21
CA ASP A 296 23.95 -86.53 24.12
C ASP A 296 23.25 -87.63 24.95
N GLN A 297 22.00 -87.41 25.36
CA GLN A 297 21.17 -88.45 25.97
C GLN A 297 20.87 -89.61 25.02
N ASP A 298 20.54 -89.35 23.75
CA ASP A 298 20.29 -90.39 22.75
C ASP A 298 21.56 -91.21 22.46
N LYS A 299 22.74 -90.55 22.40
CA LYS A 299 24.03 -91.25 22.29
C LYS A 299 24.28 -92.17 23.48
N LYS A 300 24.02 -91.70 24.71
CA LYS A 300 24.19 -92.49 25.93
C LYS A 300 23.26 -93.72 25.94
N ARG A 301 21.98 -93.55 25.59
CA ARG A 301 21.03 -94.67 25.44
C ARG A 301 21.50 -95.69 24.40
N LYS A 302 21.94 -95.24 23.22
CA LYS A 302 22.49 -96.11 22.17
C LYS A 302 23.74 -96.87 22.62
N GLN A 303 24.57 -96.28 23.47
CA GLN A 303 25.74 -96.93 24.03
C GLN A 303 25.34 -98.00 25.06
N GLU A 304 24.39 -97.69 25.95
CA GLU A 304 23.83 -98.64 26.92
C GLU A 304 23.18 -99.85 26.22
N ASP A 305 22.42 -99.63 25.13
CA ASP A 305 21.84 -100.71 24.32
C ASP A 305 22.90 -101.58 23.63
N ARG A 306 23.98 -100.98 23.11
CA ARG A 306 25.11 -101.70 22.53
C ARG A 306 25.82 -102.56 23.58
N ASP A 307 26.03 -102.03 24.77
CA ASP A 307 26.67 -102.75 25.88
C ASP A 307 25.79 -103.91 26.38
N LYS A 308 24.47 -103.71 26.46
CA LYS A 308 23.51 -104.78 26.78
C LYS A 308 23.56 -105.90 25.74
N LYS A 309 23.53 -105.57 24.44
CA LYS A 309 23.61 -106.54 23.34
C LYS A 309 24.97 -107.27 23.32
N ARG A 310 26.05 -106.61 23.72
CA ARG A 310 27.37 -107.23 23.88
C ARG A 310 27.37 -108.25 25.03
N LYS A 311 26.78 -107.92 26.17
CA LYS A 311 26.63 -108.84 27.32
C LYS A 311 25.78 -110.07 26.96
N GLU A 312 24.66 -109.88 26.25
CA GLU A 312 23.82 -110.98 25.77
C GLU A 312 24.58 -111.94 24.85
N ARG A 313 25.34 -111.40 23.88
CA ARG A 313 26.21 -112.20 23.00
C ARG A 313 27.29 -112.96 23.77
N GLU A 314 27.82 -112.41 24.86
CA GLU A 314 28.82 -113.09 25.70
C GLU A 314 28.19 -114.26 26.48
N VAL A 315 26.98 -114.07 27.02
CA VAL A 315 26.22 -115.14 27.68
C VAL A 315 25.90 -116.26 26.68
N GLU A 316 25.48 -115.93 25.47
CA GLU A 316 25.22 -116.91 24.40
C GLU A 316 26.49 -117.70 24.01
N ARG A 317 27.64 -117.02 23.91
CA ARG A 317 28.94 -117.67 23.66
C ARG A 317 29.31 -118.65 24.77
N LYS A 318 29.12 -118.27 26.05
CA LYS A 318 29.38 -119.16 27.20
C LYS A 318 28.45 -120.38 27.19
N ARG A 319 27.18 -120.21 26.84
CA ARG A 319 26.22 -121.31 26.68
C ARG A 319 26.66 -122.30 25.58
N LYS A 320 27.04 -121.80 24.40
CA LYS A 320 27.55 -122.63 23.29
C LYS A 320 28.85 -123.36 23.66
N GLN A 321 29.75 -122.73 24.42
CA GLN A 321 30.97 -123.39 24.91
C GLN A 321 30.66 -124.50 25.93
N ALA A 322 29.69 -124.29 26.83
CA ALA A 322 29.26 -125.31 27.78
C ALA A 322 28.62 -126.52 27.07
N GLU A 323 27.82 -126.27 26.04
CA GLU A 323 27.19 -127.31 25.22
C GLU A 323 28.23 -128.13 24.44
N ARG A 324 29.21 -127.47 23.80
CA ARG A 324 30.35 -128.14 23.16
C ARG A 324 31.16 -129.01 24.13
N LYS A 325 31.35 -128.57 25.37
CA LYS A 325 32.05 -129.37 26.40
C LYS A 325 31.25 -130.62 26.78
N LYS A 326 29.92 -130.51 26.93
CA LYS A 326 29.03 -131.65 27.22
C LYS A 326 29.04 -132.69 26.10
N ASP A 327 28.98 -132.24 24.84
CA ASP A 327 29.03 -133.13 23.68
C ASP A 327 30.37 -133.89 23.57
N LEU A 328 31.49 -133.19 23.83
CA LEU A 328 32.82 -133.82 23.87
C LEU A 328 32.93 -134.89 24.96
N GLU A 329 32.32 -134.66 26.13
CA GLU A 329 32.31 -135.59 27.25
C GLU A 329 31.46 -136.83 26.94
N GLN A 330 30.30 -136.67 26.30
CA GLN A 330 29.46 -137.78 25.84
C GLN A 330 30.20 -138.64 24.80
N ARG A 331 30.86 -138.03 23.82
CA ARG A 331 31.71 -138.74 22.85
C ARG A 331 32.84 -139.51 23.51
N ARG A 332 33.44 -138.97 24.57
CA ARG A 332 34.49 -139.65 25.35
C ARG A 332 33.94 -140.89 26.06
N LYS A 333 32.78 -140.78 26.72
CA LYS A 333 32.10 -141.90 27.40
C LYS A 333 31.74 -143.02 26.41
N GLN A 334 31.19 -142.67 25.24
CA GLN A 334 30.88 -143.65 24.18
C GLN A 334 32.13 -144.39 23.69
N ARG A 335 33.24 -143.68 23.50
CA ARG A 335 34.52 -144.29 23.08
C ARG A 335 35.10 -145.22 24.13
N ASP A 336 35.01 -144.86 25.41
CA ASP A 336 35.52 -145.70 26.51
C ASP A 336 34.67 -146.98 26.68
N GLU A 337 33.36 -146.90 26.46
CA GLU A 337 32.47 -148.06 26.45
C GLU A 337 32.71 -148.98 25.26
N GLN A 338 33.00 -148.42 24.07
CA GLN A 338 33.39 -149.20 22.90
C GLN A 338 34.72 -149.95 23.12
N ARG A 339 35.71 -149.30 23.75
CA ARG A 339 36.97 -149.95 24.16
C ARG A 339 36.75 -151.11 25.14
N LYS A 340 35.76 -150.99 26.03
CA LYS A 340 35.40 -152.07 26.97
C LYS A 340 34.80 -153.27 26.25
N LYS A 341 33.88 -153.04 25.30
CA LYS A 341 33.29 -154.09 24.44
C LYS A 341 34.34 -154.79 23.58
N ASP A 342 35.31 -154.06 23.04
CA ASP A 342 36.41 -154.63 22.23
C ASP A 342 37.36 -155.52 23.07
N ARG A 343 37.66 -155.12 24.31
CA ARG A 343 38.44 -155.96 25.24
C ARG A 343 37.73 -157.28 25.54
N GLU A 344 36.42 -157.23 25.74
CA GLU A 344 35.60 -158.41 26.01
C GLU A 344 35.51 -159.36 24.80
N ARG A 345 35.39 -158.82 23.58
CA ARG A 345 35.45 -159.60 22.34
C ARG A 345 36.80 -160.32 22.19
N LYS A 346 37.92 -159.62 22.43
CA LYS A 346 39.27 -160.21 22.37
C LYS A 346 39.48 -161.31 23.41
N SER A 347 38.92 -161.18 24.61
CA SER A 347 38.93 -162.23 25.64
C SER A 347 38.19 -163.49 25.17
N LYS A 348 36.97 -163.32 24.65
CA LYS A 348 36.15 -164.43 24.14
C LYS A 348 36.80 -165.14 22.95
N GLU A 349 37.50 -164.40 22.09
CA GLU A 349 38.25 -164.95 20.95
C GLU A 349 39.48 -165.76 21.40
N ARG A 350 40.22 -165.27 22.41
CA ARG A 350 41.37 -165.99 22.98
C ARG A 350 40.99 -167.33 23.59
N ASP A 351 39.84 -167.40 24.27
CA ASP A 351 39.32 -168.65 24.84
C ASP A 351 38.84 -169.65 23.77
N ARG A 352 38.25 -169.16 22.67
CA ARG A 352 37.91 -170.02 21.51
C ARG A 352 39.17 -170.62 20.87
N LEU A 353 40.26 -169.85 20.79
CA LEU A 353 41.52 -170.31 20.21
C LEU A 353 42.22 -171.38 21.08
N LYS A 354 42.15 -171.24 22.41
CA LYS A 354 42.62 -172.28 23.36
C LYS A 354 41.87 -173.59 23.16
N LYS A 355 40.54 -173.56 23.11
CA LYS A 355 39.71 -174.75 22.89
C LYS A 355 40.02 -175.48 21.57
N LYS A 356 40.33 -174.74 20.50
CA LYS A 356 40.75 -175.34 19.21
C LYS A 356 42.12 -176.02 19.29
N LYS A 357 43.11 -175.42 19.97
CA LYS A 357 44.45 -176.02 20.15
C LYS A 357 44.40 -177.30 20.98
N ASP A 358 43.58 -177.34 22.02
CA ASP A 358 43.42 -178.54 22.85
C ASP A 358 42.73 -179.69 22.08
N ALA A 359 41.75 -179.38 21.24
CA ALA A 359 41.09 -180.36 20.36
C ALA A 359 42.04 -180.95 19.29
N GLU A 360 42.95 -180.14 18.73
CA GLU A 360 43.93 -180.59 17.74
C GLU A 360 44.99 -181.52 18.35
N ARG A 361 45.39 -181.25 19.60
CA ARG A 361 46.34 -182.10 20.36
C ARG A 361 45.76 -183.48 20.67
N ILE A 362 44.47 -183.57 20.97
CA ILE A 362 43.77 -184.85 21.18
C ILE A 362 43.70 -185.66 19.88
N LYS A 363 43.52 -185.00 18.73
CA LYS A 363 43.47 -185.66 17.42
C LYS A 363 44.83 -186.27 17.03
N LYS A 364 45.93 -185.54 17.23
CA LYS A 364 47.29 -186.04 16.98
C LYS A 364 47.66 -187.26 17.82
N ASN A 365 47.24 -187.33 19.08
CA ASN A 365 47.48 -188.50 19.92
C ASN A 365 46.71 -189.75 19.43
N LYS A 366 45.46 -189.59 18.98
CA LYS A 366 44.68 -190.69 18.40
C LYS A 366 45.27 -191.20 17.08
N ASP A 367 45.77 -190.32 16.23
CA ASP A 367 46.41 -190.69 14.96
C ASP A 367 47.75 -191.41 15.18
N ALA A 368 48.53 -191.03 16.21
CA ALA A 368 49.76 -191.73 16.60
C ALA A 368 49.50 -193.17 17.11
N GLU A 369 48.43 -193.39 17.87
CA GLU A 369 48.02 -194.73 18.33
C GLU A 369 47.62 -195.65 17.17
N ARG A 370 46.94 -195.08 16.16
CA ARG A 370 46.47 -195.81 14.98
C ARG A 370 47.62 -196.30 14.09
N ILE A 371 48.68 -195.49 13.97
CA ILE A 371 49.89 -195.85 13.22
C ILE A 371 50.68 -196.96 13.93
N LYS A 372 50.69 -196.97 15.26
CA LYS A 372 51.35 -198.03 16.05
C LYS A 372 50.67 -199.40 15.86
N LYS A 373 49.33 -199.44 15.93
CA LYS A 373 48.54 -200.65 15.67
C LYS A 373 48.73 -201.23 14.26
N ASN A 374 48.86 -200.38 13.24
CA ASN A 374 49.10 -200.85 11.87
C ASN A 374 50.51 -201.45 11.68
N LYS A 375 51.53 -200.89 12.32
CA LYS A 375 52.90 -201.46 12.26
C LYS A 375 53.01 -202.83 12.96
N ASP A 376 52.28 -203.02 14.06
CA ASP A 376 52.24 -204.31 14.76
C ASP A 376 51.48 -205.38 13.95
N ALA A 377 50.41 -204.99 13.25
CA ALA A 377 49.67 -205.89 12.34
C ALA A 377 50.50 -206.32 11.11
N GLU A 378 51.36 -205.45 10.58
CA GLU A 378 52.25 -205.76 9.45
C GLU A 378 53.39 -206.72 9.84
N ARG A 379 53.89 -206.60 11.08
CA ARG A 379 54.90 -207.52 11.64
C ARG A 379 54.36 -208.95 11.78
N ILE A 380 53.09 -209.11 12.18
CA ILE A 380 52.42 -210.42 12.33
C ILE A 380 52.14 -211.08 10.97
N LYS A 381 51.92 -210.31 9.90
CA LYS A 381 51.80 -210.87 8.54
C LYS A 381 53.12 -211.43 8.03
N LYS A 382 54.23 -210.69 8.20
CA LYS A 382 55.56 -211.13 7.74
C LYS A 382 56.06 -212.39 8.43
N THR A 383 55.74 -212.60 9.71
CA THR A 383 56.10 -213.85 10.42
C THR A 383 55.32 -215.06 9.91
N LYS A 384 54.03 -214.88 9.56
CA LYS A 384 53.20 -215.94 8.97
C LYS A 384 53.62 -216.33 7.55
N ASP A 385 54.07 -215.37 6.75
CA ASP A 385 54.57 -215.64 5.39
C ASP A 385 55.94 -216.36 5.40
N ALA A 386 56.79 -216.08 6.40
CA ALA A 386 58.04 -216.81 6.61
C ALA A 386 57.83 -218.28 7.05
N GLU A 387 56.77 -218.58 7.80
CA GLU A 387 56.38 -219.96 8.16
C GLU A 387 55.80 -220.75 6.98
N ARG A 388 55.03 -220.10 6.10
CA ARG A 388 54.50 -220.74 4.88
C ARG A 388 55.61 -221.18 3.91
N ILE A 389 56.66 -220.38 3.76
CA ILE A 389 57.79 -220.71 2.86
C ILE A 389 58.64 -221.85 3.43
N LYS A 390 58.76 -222.00 4.75
CA LYS A 390 59.41 -223.17 5.37
C LYS A 390 58.61 -224.46 5.18
N LYS A 391 57.27 -224.41 5.14
CA LYS A 391 56.42 -225.58 4.85
C LYS A 391 56.50 -226.06 3.41
N ALA A 392 56.74 -225.18 2.45
CA ALA A 392 56.90 -225.56 1.04
C ALA A 392 58.24 -226.24 0.72
N LYS A 393 59.28 -226.08 1.57
CA LYS A 393 60.60 -226.71 1.38
C LYS A 393 60.71 -228.17 1.87
N ASN A 394 59.66 -228.73 2.48
CA ASN A 394 59.65 -230.10 3.01
C ASN A 394 58.74 -231.09 2.24
N ALA A 395 58.18 -230.69 1.09
CA ALA A 395 57.17 -231.47 0.36
C ALA A 395 57.60 -231.97 -1.03
N ASP A 396 58.89 -231.93 -1.38
CA ASP A 396 59.39 -232.52 -2.64
C ASP A 396 60.78 -233.18 -2.43
N ARG A 397 60.76 -234.21 -1.57
CA ARG A 397 61.77 -235.26 -1.48
C ARG A 397 61.10 -236.59 -1.76
#